data_AF-A0A1Y6E6Q7-F1
#
_entry.id   AF-A0A1Y6E6Q7-F1
#
_cell.length_a   1.000
_cell.length_b   1.000
_cell.length_c   1.000
_cell.angle_alpha   90.00
_cell.angle_beta   90.00
_cell.angle_gamma   90.00
#
_symmetry.space_group_name_H-M   'P 1'
#
loop_
_entity.id
_entity.type
_entity.pdbx_description
1 polymer ?
#
loop_
_entity_poly.entity_id
_entity_poly.type
_entity_poly.pdbx_seq_one_letter_code
_entity_poly.pdbx_strand_id
1 'polypeptide(L)'
;MESGVGFVAAFVLISLLTGWLRGAVYYDPHLVLLSSYAVVWVPFLGAVLVASYIRGTRSLARDIGLRITWLDVFFGVGAGLLARAAAGLVEIALTGRMVGMGVSFGDAVYDGWWLFGTILAPVLLAPFIEELFFRGLLLRAVHRASIGLLGSRTATVIAILVSSLLFALLHLTQAANPMAALILGVSAFLFGLAAATIAAFTGRIGGSIVAHIVFNGALVLTSL
;
A
#
# COMPACT_ATOMS: atom_id res chain seq x y z
N MET A 1 1.42 -25.14 3.65
CA MET A 1 1.28 -24.94 2.19
C MET A 1 -0.10 -24.42 1.82
N GLU A 2 -1.17 -24.95 2.44
CA GLU A 2 -2.56 -24.54 2.20
C GLU A 2 -2.84 -23.04 2.43
N SER A 3 -2.20 -22.41 3.43
CA SER A 3 -2.35 -20.98 3.72
C SER A 3 -1.72 -20.05 2.66
N GLY A 4 -0.67 -20.51 1.97
CA GLY A 4 -0.01 -19.74 0.92
C GLY A 4 -0.83 -19.70 -0.37
N VAL A 5 -1.43 -20.84 -0.74
CA VAL A 5 -2.33 -20.95 -1.89
C VAL A 5 -3.59 -20.09 -1.67
N GLY A 6 -4.17 -20.13 -0.47
CA GLY A 6 -5.31 -19.29 -0.11
C GLY A 6 -5.00 -17.78 -0.18
N PHE A 7 -3.81 -17.36 0.26
CA PHE A 7 -3.38 -15.97 0.15
C PHE A 7 -3.24 -15.52 -1.31
N VAL A 8 -2.56 -16.32 -2.15
CA VAL A 8 -2.38 -16.01 -3.57
C VAL A 8 -3.72 -15.96 -4.30
N ALA A 9 -4.61 -16.93 -4.05
CA ALA A 9 -5.94 -16.96 -4.65
C ALA A 9 -6.78 -15.74 -4.24
N ALA A 10 -6.77 -15.37 -2.96
CA ALA A 10 -7.47 -14.17 -2.48
C ALA A 10 -6.90 -12.89 -3.09
N PHE A 11 -5.57 -12.78 -3.18
CA PHE A 11 -4.91 -11.63 -3.78
C PHE A 11 -5.23 -11.48 -5.28
N VAL A 12 -5.21 -12.59 -6.02
CA VAL A 12 -5.62 -12.63 -7.43
C VAL A 12 -7.09 -12.25 -7.57
N LEU A 13 -7.98 -12.81 -6.73
CA LEU A 13 -9.41 -12.50 -6.77
C LEU A 13 -9.67 -11.00 -6.51
N ILE A 14 -9.04 -10.42 -5.49
CA ILE A 14 -9.14 -8.98 -5.20
C ILE A 14 -8.68 -8.16 -6.40
N SER A 15 -7.58 -8.55 -7.03
CA SER A 15 -7.03 -7.86 -8.19
C SER A 15 -8.00 -7.90 -9.39
N LEU A 16 -8.61 -9.06 -9.65
CA LEU A 16 -9.61 -9.24 -10.70
C LEU A 16 -10.90 -8.46 -10.43
N LEU A 17 -11.42 -8.52 -9.19
CA LEU A 17 -12.63 -7.79 -8.80
C LEU A 17 -12.44 -6.28 -8.90
N THR A 18 -11.26 -5.78 -8.52
CA THR A 18 -10.91 -4.36 -8.65
C THR A 18 -10.89 -3.93 -10.12
N GLY A 19 -10.31 -4.74 -11.00
CA GLY A 19 -10.32 -4.50 -12.45
C GLY A 19 -11.73 -4.50 -13.03
N TRP A 20 -12.58 -5.45 -12.62
CA TRP A 20 -13.97 -5.54 -13.07
C TRP A 20 -14.82 -4.33 -12.63
N LEU A 21 -14.72 -3.92 -11.36
CA LEU A 21 -15.48 -2.77 -10.83
C LEU A 21 -15.18 -1.48 -11.61
N ARG A 22 -13.92 -1.29 -12.04
CA ARG A 22 -13.50 -0.11 -12.81
C ARG A 22 -13.93 -0.15 -14.28
N GLY A 23 -14.15 -1.33 -14.84
CA GLY A 23 -14.62 -1.50 -16.22
C GLY A 23 -16.15 -1.45 -16.38
N ALA A 24 -16.90 -1.43 -15.28
CA ALA A 24 -18.36 -1.49 -15.34
C ALA A 24 -18.97 -0.10 -15.60
N VAL A 25 -19.54 0.06 -16.80
CA VAL A 25 -19.96 1.35 -17.38
C VAL A 25 -21.28 1.91 -16.80
N TYR A 26 -22.00 1.17 -15.94
CA TYR A 26 -23.40 1.48 -15.57
C TYR A 26 -23.70 1.66 -14.08
N TYR A 27 -22.74 2.15 -13.28
CA TYR A 27 -22.94 2.36 -11.84
C TYR A 27 -22.86 3.83 -11.43
N ASP A 28 -23.58 4.17 -10.36
CA ASP A 28 -23.46 5.45 -9.64
C ASP A 28 -21.96 5.71 -9.30
N PRO A 29 -21.39 6.86 -9.70
CA PRO A 29 -19.98 7.17 -9.46
C PRO A 29 -19.55 7.08 -7.99
N HIS A 30 -20.42 7.43 -7.05
CA HIS A 30 -20.14 7.34 -5.62
C HIS A 30 -20.08 5.89 -5.15
N LEU A 31 -20.95 5.03 -5.67
CA LEU A 31 -20.91 3.59 -5.38
C LEU A 31 -19.66 2.94 -5.98
N VAL A 32 -19.26 3.34 -7.19
CA VAL A 32 -18.00 2.89 -7.80
C VAL A 32 -16.80 3.31 -6.94
N LEU A 33 -16.77 4.58 -6.50
CA LEU A 33 -15.71 5.09 -5.64
C LEU A 33 -15.61 4.29 -4.34
N LEU A 34 -16.72 4.14 -3.61
CA LEU A 34 -16.76 3.41 -2.34
C LEU A 34 -16.38 1.93 -2.52
N SER A 35 -16.94 1.27 -3.53
CA SER A 35 -16.67 -0.15 -3.79
C SER A 35 -15.22 -0.39 -4.23
N SER A 36 -14.61 0.54 -4.98
CA SER A 36 -13.22 0.43 -5.42
C SER A 36 -12.21 0.44 -4.27
N TYR A 37 -12.51 1.15 -3.18
CA TYR A 37 -11.71 1.07 -1.95
C TYR A 37 -12.09 -0.13 -1.09
N ALA A 38 -13.39 -0.37 -0.89
CA ALA A 38 -13.90 -1.42 -0.01
C ALA A 38 -13.46 -2.82 -0.44
N VAL A 39 -13.41 -3.10 -1.76
CA VAL A 39 -12.99 -4.39 -2.32
C VAL A 39 -11.57 -4.80 -1.92
N VAL A 40 -10.71 -3.82 -1.64
CA VAL A 40 -9.33 -4.05 -1.16
C VAL A 40 -9.27 -4.00 0.36
N TRP A 41 -9.86 -2.98 0.96
CA TRP A 41 -9.69 -2.70 2.39
C TRP A 41 -10.41 -3.69 3.29
N VAL A 42 -11.61 -4.13 2.93
CA VAL A 42 -12.38 -5.08 3.76
C VAL A 42 -11.64 -6.41 3.90
N PRO A 43 -11.13 -7.04 2.82
CA PRO A 43 -10.30 -8.25 2.95
C PRO A 43 -9.03 -8.04 3.77
N PHE A 44 -8.34 -6.90 3.60
CA PHE A 44 -7.10 -6.61 4.33
C PHE A 44 -7.34 -6.46 5.83
N LEU A 45 -8.32 -5.62 6.21
CA LEU A 45 -8.72 -5.47 7.60
C LEU A 45 -9.23 -6.80 8.16
N GLY A 46 -10.06 -7.53 7.42
CA GLY A 46 -10.54 -8.85 7.82
C GLY A 46 -9.39 -9.81 8.14
N ALA A 47 -8.39 -9.90 7.26
CA ALA A 47 -7.21 -10.75 7.47
C ALA A 47 -6.42 -10.34 8.71
N VAL A 48 -6.18 -9.03 8.91
CA VAL A 48 -5.46 -8.49 10.08
C VAL A 48 -6.23 -8.78 11.37
N LEU A 49 -7.53 -8.52 11.39
CA LEU A 49 -8.39 -8.72 12.55
C LEU A 49 -8.52 -10.20 12.92
N VAL A 50 -8.72 -11.09 11.94
CA VAL A 50 -8.72 -12.54 12.16
C VAL A 50 -7.38 -13.00 12.71
N ALA A 51 -6.26 -12.55 12.12
CA ALA A 51 -4.93 -12.94 12.56
C ALA A 51 -4.64 -12.48 14.01
N SER A 52 -5.04 -11.26 14.38
CA SER A 52 -4.75 -10.70 15.72
C SER A 52 -5.75 -11.14 16.79
N TYR A 53 -7.05 -11.13 16.50
CA TYR A 53 -8.09 -11.33 17.52
C TYR A 53 -8.59 -12.76 17.64
N ILE A 54 -8.50 -13.56 16.57
CA ILE A 54 -8.89 -14.98 16.59
C ILE A 54 -7.66 -15.86 16.81
N ARG A 55 -6.54 -15.57 16.15
CA ARG A 55 -5.32 -16.40 16.20
C ARG A 55 -4.16 -15.81 17.01
N GLY A 56 -4.26 -14.55 17.41
CA GLY A 56 -3.17 -13.79 18.01
C GLY A 56 -3.40 -13.44 19.48
N THR A 57 -2.70 -12.40 19.95
CA THR A 57 -2.73 -11.97 21.36
C THR A 57 -3.79 -10.91 21.66
N ARG A 58 -4.73 -10.67 20.73
CA ARG A 58 -5.74 -9.60 20.77
C ARG A 58 -5.12 -8.22 20.97
N SER A 59 -3.92 -8.01 20.42
CA SER A 59 -3.21 -6.74 20.51
C SER A 59 -2.45 -6.48 19.24
N LEU A 60 -2.96 -5.57 18.42
CA LEU A 60 -2.31 -5.15 17.18
C LEU A 60 -0.87 -4.65 17.43
N ALA A 61 -0.63 -4.00 18.57
CA ALA A 61 0.70 -3.54 18.96
C ALA A 61 1.70 -4.69 19.19
N ARG A 62 1.25 -5.87 19.64
CA ARG A 62 2.09 -7.07 19.83
C ARG A 62 2.16 -7.93 18.57
N ASP A 63 1.02 -8.14 17.91
CA ASP A 63 0.90 -9.12 16.82
C ASP A 63 1.47 -8.58 15.51
N ILE A 64 1.24 -7.29 15.22
CA ILE A 64 1.63 -6.65 13.96
C ILE A 64 2.54 -5.42 14.15
N GLY A 65 2.82 -5.04 15.40
CA GLY A 65 3.70 -3.91 15.73
C GLY A 65 3.07 -2.54 15.46
N LEU A 66 1.74 -2.41 15.59
CA LEU A 66 1.05 -1.14 15.49
C LEU A 66 1.42 -0.24 16.68
N ARG A 67 2.49 0.55 16.50
CA ARG A 67 3.02 1.53 17.43
C ARG A 67 3.61 2.68 16.63
N ILE A 68 3.35 3.90 17.06
CA ILE A 68 3.88 5.13 16.46
C ILE A 68 4.64 5.89 17.54
N THR A 69 5.87 6.27 17.24
CA THR A 69 6.74 7.09 18.09
C THR A 69 7.27 8.29 17.31
N TRP A 70 7.84 9.27 18.01
CA TRP A 70 8.42 10.44 17.36
C TRP A 70 9.53 10.11 16.35
N LEU A 71 10.33 9.07 16.62
CA LEU A 71 11.32 8.58 15.67
C LEU A 71 10.67 8.01 14.41
N ASP A 72 9.52 7.35 14.55
CA ASP A 72 8.76 6.83 13.41
C ASP A 72 8.23 7.98 12.54
N VAL A 73 7.83 9.09 13.15
CA VAL A 73 7.44 10.30 12.41
C VAL A 73 8.63 10.87 11.65
N PHE A 74 9.77 11.06 12.31
CA PHE A 74 10.96 11.62 11.68
C PHE A 74 11.47 10.77 10.50
N PHE A 75 11.69 9.47 10.74
CA PHE A 75 12.16 8.57 9.68
C PHE A 75 11.09 8.33 8.61
N GLY A 76 9.81 8.28 9.01
CA GLY A 76 8.70 8.12 8.09
C GLY A 76 8.60 9.30 7.11
N VAL A 77 8.64 10.54 7.61
CA VAL A 77 8.63 11.74 6.76
C VAL A 77 9.80 11.72 5.80
N GLY A 78 11.02 11.49 6.29
CA GLY A 78 12.21 11.43 5.44
C GLY A 78 12.10 10.35 4.36
N ALA A 79 11.72 9.13 4.73
CA ALA A 79 11.57 8.02 3.79
C ALA A 79 10.45 8.23 2.77
N GLY A 80 9.32 8.80 3.19
CA GLY A 80 8.20 9.12 2.31
C GLY A 80 8.57 10.15 1.25
N LEU A 81 9.25 11.23 1.65
CA LEU A 81 9.75 12.26 0.72
C LEU A 81 10.81 11.71 -0.23
N LEU A 82 11.76 10.91 0.27
CA LEU A 82 12.78 10.27 -0.58
C LEU A 82 12.16 9.28 -1.57
N ALA A 83 11.20 8.46 -1.14
CA ALA A 83 10.48 7.56 -2.03
C ALA A 83 9.69 8.34 -3.09
N ARG A 84 9.08 9.47 -2.72
CA ARG A 84 8.35 10.33 -3.66
C ARG A 84 9.29 10.97 -4.68
N ALA A 85 10.44 11.46 -4.24
CA ALA A 85 11.47 11.97 -5.14
C ALA A 85 11.96 10.87 -6.11
N ALA A 86 12.20 9.65 -5.61
CA ALA A 86 12.58 8.52 -6.45
C ALA A 86 11.50 8.16 -7.48
N ALA A 87 10.22 8.17 -7.09
CA ALA A 87 9.09 7.98 -8.00
C ALA A 87 9.04 9.07 -9.08
N GLY A 88 9.25 10.33 -8.71
CA GLY A 88 9.34 11.45 -9.67
C GLY A 88 10.51 11.30 -10.64
N LEU A 89 11.67 10.79 -10.18
CA LEU A 89 12.82 10.50 -11.05
C LEU A 89 12.52 9.36 -12.03
N VAL A 90 11.83 8.29 -11.59
CA VAL A 90 11.38 7.20 -12.47
C VAL A 90 10.46 7.74 -13.55
N GLU A 91 9.53 8.59 -13.18
CA GLU A 91 8.59 9.22 -14.09
C GLU A 91 9.27 10.13 -15.12
N ILE A 92 10.19 11.00 -14.67
CA ILE A 92 11.00 11.84 -15.56
C ILE A 92 11.84 10.99 -16.51
N ALA A 93 12.49 9.93 -16.00
CA ALA A 93 13.33 9.07 -16.81
C ALA A 93 12.56 8.34 -17.92
N LEU A 94 11.30 7.98 -17.66
CA LEU A 94 10.46 7.24 -18.61
C LEU A 94 9.64 8.13 -19.54
N THR A 95 9.30 9.36 -19.12
CA THR A 95 8.36 10.22 -19.88
C THR A 95 8.94 11.58 -20.27
N GLY A 96 10.12 11.95 -19.76
CA GLY A 96 10.76 13.25 -19.99
C GLY A 96 10.13 14.42 -19.21
N ARG A 97 9.13 14.16 -18.37
CA ARG A 97 8.43 15.16 -17.55
C ARG A 97 7.98 14.55 -16.22
N MET A 98 7.65 15.39 -15.24
CA MET A 98 6.78 14.95 -14.15
C MET A 98 5.34 15.12 -14.63
N VAL A 99 4.57 14.04 -14.69
CA VAL A 99 3.13 14.11 -14.89
C VAL A 99 2.54 14.31 -13.49
N GLY A 100 2.20 15.56 -13.15
CA GLY A 100 1.16 15.77 -12.14
C GLY A 100 -0.07 14.95 -12.55
N MET A 101 -0.79 14.36 -11.59
CA MET A 101 -1.87 13.40 -11.84
C MET A 101 -2.55 13.69 -13.18
N GLY A 102 -2.45 12.77 -14.16
CA GLY A 102 -3.15 12.87 -15.45
C GLY A 102 -4.68 12.80 -15.31
N VAL A 103 -5.18 13.06 -14.11
CA VAL A 103 -6.58 13.21 -13.76
C VAL A 103 -6.86 14.70 -13.79
N SER A 104 -7.28 15.18 -14.95
CA SER A 104 -8.12 16.37 -15.01
C SER A 104 -9.44 15.97 -14.37
N PHE A 105 -9.56 16.17 -13.06
CA PHE A 105 -10.88 16.35 -12.49
C PHE A 105 -11.38 17.63 -13.18
N GLY A 106 -12.50 17.57 -13.91
CA GLY A 106 -13.14 18.80 -14.41
C GLY A 106 -13.34 19.80 -13.26
N ASP A 107 -13.75 21.05 -13.55
CA ASP A 107 -13.88 22.14 -12.57
C ASP A 107 -14.18 21.63 -11.15
N ALA A 108 -13.16 21.64 -10.29
CA ALA A 108 -13.20 20.90 -9.03
C ALA A 108 -14.29 21.48 -8.13
N VAL A 109 -15.40 20.76 -8.00
CA VAL A 109 -16.38 21.03 -6.95
C VAL A 109 -15.81 20.44 -5.67
N TYR A 110 -15.31 21.31 -4.80
CA TYR A 110 -14.77 20.94 -3.49
C TYR A 110 -15.90 20.53 -2.53
N ASP A 111 -16.47 19.35 -2.76
CA ASP A 111 -17.50 18.75 -1.91
C ASP A 111 -16.95 17.61 -1.03
N GLY A 112 -17.83 16.96 -0.27
CA GLY A 112 -17.45 15.84 0.60
C GLY A 112 -16.91 14.63 -0.16
N TRP A 113 -17.33 14.41 -1.41
CA TRP A 113 -16.87 13.29 -2.22
C TRP A 113 -15.47 13.53 -2.77
N TRP A 114 -15.17 14.77 -3.17
CA TRP A 114 -13.82 15.18 -3.51
C TRP A 114 -12.88 15.04 -2.31
N LEU A 115 -13.29 15.53 -1.13
CA LEU A 115 -12.48 15.40 0.09
C LEU A 115 -12.21 13.93 0.43
N PHE A 116 -13.24 13.08 0.29
CA PHE A 116 -13.10 11.65 0.53
C PHE A 116 -12.16 10.99 -0.50
N GLY A 117 -12.45 11.12 -1.79
CA GLY A 117 -11.76 10.42 -2.87
C GLY A 117 -10.33 10.89 -3.15
N THR A 118 -10.03 12.16 -2.87
CA THR A 118 -8.72 12.76 -3.20
C THR A 118 -7.81 12.87 -1.98
N ILE A 119 -8.36 13.02 -0.78
CA ILE A 119 -7.56 13.24 0.44
C ILE A 119 -7.76 12.09 1.43
N LEU A 120 -8.94 11.96 2.01
CA LEU A 120 -9.14 11.06 3.16
C LEU A 120 -8.85 9.60 2.80
N ALA A 121 -9.38 9.12 1.67
CA ALA A 121 -9.21 7.75 1.24
C ALA A 121 -7.75 7.45 0.83
N PRO A 122 -7.13 8.13 -0.16
CA PRO A 122 -5.79 7.77 -0.63
C PRO A 122 -4.66 8.25 0.28
N VAL A 123 -4.81 9.33 1.05
CA VAL A 123 -3.70 9.87 1.86
C VAL A 123 -3.70 9.34 3.29
N LEU A 124 -4.85 8.97 3.85
CA LEU A 124 -4.95 8.55 5.26
C LEU A 124 -5.42 7.10 5.41
N LEU A 125 -6.59 6.77 4.87
CA LEU A 125 -7.22 5.46 5.10
C LEU A 125 -6.48 4.33 4.39
N ALA A 126 -6.19 4.46 3.10
CA ALA A 126 -5.45 3.44 2.35
C ALA A 126 -4.07 3.19 2.96
N PRO A 127 -3.24 4.24 3.19
CA PRO A 127 -1.94 4.07 3.82
C PRO A 127 -2.02 3.33 5.17
N PHE A 128 -2.98 3.68 6.01
CA PHE A 128 -3.15 3.00 7.29
C PHE A 128 -3.49 1.51 7.10
N ILE A 129 -4.53 1.22 6.31
CA ILE A 129 -5.04 -0.15 6.12
C ILE A 129 -4.03 -1.05 5.41
N GLU A 130 -3.39 -0.52 4.38
CA GLU A 130 -2.40 -1.24 3.59
C GLU A 130 -1.16 -1.57 4.43
N GLU A 131 -0.65 -0.64 5.24
CA GLU A 131 0.52 -0.92 6.09
C GLU A 131 0.20 -1.92 7.21
N LEU A 132 -1.02 -1.92 7.77
CA LEU A 132 -1.46 -2.97 8.69
C LEU A 132 -1.36 -4.36 8.05
N PHE A 133 -1.76 -4.49 6.79
CA PHE A 133 -1.73 -5.76 6.07
C PHE A 133 -0.33 -6.12 5.58
N PHE A 134 0.30 -5.28 4.76
CA PHE A 134 1.57 -5.60 4.11
C PHE A 134 2.71 -5.68 5.13
N ARG A 135 2.89 -4.66 5.97
CA ARG A 135 4.04 -4.60 6.90
C ARG A 135 3.71 -5.26 8.23
N GLY A 136 2.47 -5.09 8.67
CA GLY A 136 2.00 -5.67 9.92
C GLY A 136 1.82 -7.18 9.84
N LEU A 137 1.07 -7.68 8.87
CA LEU A 137 0.71 -9.09 8.77
C LEU A 137 1.61 -9.87 7.81
N LEU A 138 1.64 -9.51 6.54
CA LEU A 138 2.26 -10.27 5.45
C LEU A 138 3.78 -10.39 5.62
N LEU A 139 4.49 -9.28 5.81
CA LEU A 139 5.94 -9.27 6.01
C LEU A 139 6.34 -10.19 7.17
N ARG A 140 5.62 -10.11 8.29
CA ARG A 140 5.88 -10.98 9.46
C ARG A 140 5.54 -12.44 9.20
N ALA A 141 4.46 -12.71 8.45
CA ALA A 141 4.07 -14.06 8.09
C ALA A 141 5.12 -14.72 7.18
N VAL A 142 5.60 -14.01 6.16
CA VAL A 142 6.67 -14.49 5.26
C VAL A 142 7.96 -14.71 6.05
N HIS A 143 8.38 -13.75 6.88
CA HIS A 143 9.57 -13.91 7.71
C HIS A 143 9.49 -15.16 8.61
N ARG A 144 8.36 -15.36 9.31
CA ARG A 144 8.16 -16.55 10.16
C ARG A 144 8.13 -17.85 9.38
N ALA A 145 7.57 -17.86 8.18
CA ALA A 145 7.54 -19.05 7.33
C ALA A 145 8.94 -19.42 6.79
N SER A 146 9.80 -18.41 6.57
CA SER A 146 11.13 -18.60 5.97
C SER A 146 12.26 -18.81 6.99
N ILE A 147 12.13 -18.31 8.23
CA ILE A 147 13.24 -18.27 9.19
C ILE A 147 13.80 -19.66 9.55
N GLY A 148 12.94 -20.67 9.70
CA GLY A 148 13.36 -22.03 10.06
C GLY A 148 14.14 -22.75 8.95
N LEU A 149 13.99 -22.30 7.70
CA LEU A 149 14.60 -22.94 6.53
C LEU A 149 15.84 -22.20 6.02
N LEU A 150 15.86 -20.86 6.11
CA LEU A 150 16.83 -20.02 5.40
C LEU A 150 17.70 -19.16 6.33
N GLY A 151 17.45 -19.20 7.63
CA GLY A 151 18.07 -18.32 8.62
C GLY A 151 17.47 -16.90 8.63
N SER A 152 17.71 -16.17 9.71
CA SER A 152 17.02 -14.89 9.97
C SER A 152 17.31 -13.81 8.91
N ARG A 153 18.57 -13.63 8.50
CA ARG A 153 18.93 -12.59 7.51
C ARG A 153 18.25 -12.81 6.18
N THR A 154 18.33 -14.02 5.64
CA THR A 154 17.72 -14.40 4.36
C THR A 154 16.19 -14.31 4.43
N ALA A 155 15.59 -14.76 5.54
CA ALA A 155 14.14 -14.64 5.76
C ALA A 155 13.67 -13.18 5.79
N THR A 156 14.45 -12.27 6.39
CA THR A 156 14.15 -10.83 6.40
C THR A 156 14.19 -10.25 4.99
N VAL A 157 15.24 -10.56 4.21
CA VAL A 157 15.35 -10.09 2.83
C VAL A 157 14.17 -10.59 1.99
N ILE A 158 13.83 -11.87 2.09
CA ILE A 158 12.69 -12.46 1.36
C ILE A 158 11.38 -11.79 1.79
N ALA A 159 11.16 -11.57 3.09
CA ALA A 159 9.97 -10.91 3.58
C ALA A 159 9.83 -9.47 3.07
N ILE A 160 10.94 -8.72 3.02
CA ILE A 160 10.97 -7.37 2.44
C ILE A 160 10.62 -7.43 0.95
N LEU A 161 11.28 -8.29 0.17
CA LEU A 161 11.07 -8.40 -1.27
C LEU A 161 9.64 -8.83 -1.61
N VAL A 162 9.12 -9.88 -0.95
CA VAL A 162 7.77 -10.41 -1.19
C VAL A 162 6.71 -9.39 -0.80
N SER A 163 6.82 -8.76 0.36
CA SER A 163 5.87 -7.71 0.78
C SER A 163 5.87 -6.54 -0.19
N SER A 164 7.05 -6.11 -0.66
CA SER A 164 7.19 -4.97 -1.58
C SER A 164 6.68 -5.30 -2.98
N LEU A 165 6.96 -6.50 -3.47
CA LEU A 165 6.50 -6.97 -4.77
C LEU A 165 4.98 -7.11 -4.81
N LEU A 166 4.37 -7.75 -3.81
CA LEU A 166 2.92 -7.88 -3.74
C LEU A 166 2.22 -6.53 -3.59
N PHE A 167 2.81 -5.60 -2.84
CA PHE A 167 2.33 -4.22 -2.78
C PHE A 167 2.35 -3.55 -4.17
N ALA A 168 3.46 -3.68 -4.90
CA ALA A 168 3.58 -3.14 -6.25
C ALA A 168 2.59 -3.76 -7.24
N LEU A 169 2.41 -5.09 -7.19
CA LEU A 169 1.47 -5.81 -8.04
C LEU A 169 0.02 -5.37 -7.80
N LEU A 170 -0.36 -5.09 -6.55
CA LEU A 170 -1.68 -4.53 -6.24
C LEU A 170 -1.87 -3.17 -6.94
N HIS A 171 -0.85 -2.32 -6.92
CA HIS A 171 -0.91 -0.99 -7.54
C HIS A 171 -0.97 -1.02 -9.06
N LEU A 172 -0.53 -2.10 -9.71
CA LEU A 172 -0.70 -2.27 -11.16
C LEU A 172 -2.18 -2.28 -11.58
N THR A 173 -3.08 -2.69 -10.69
CA THR A 173 -4.54 -2.64 -10.94
C THR A 173 -5.05 -1.21 -11.14
N GLN A 174 -4.24 -0.21 -10.77
CA GLN A 174 -4.59 1.19 -10.90
C GLN A 174 -4.18 1.80 -12.25
N ALA A 175 -3.38 1.10 -13.02
CA ALA A 175 -2.81 1.62 -14.25
C ALA A 175 -3.82 1.65 -15.40
N ALA A 176 -3.91 2.79 -16.09
CA ALA A 176 -4.76 2.94 -17.26
C ALA A 176 -4.12 2.41 -18.57
N ASN A 177 -2.79 2.28 -18.61
CA ASN A 177 -2.04 1.83 -19.78
C ASN A 177 -0.69 1.22 -19.36
N PRO A 178 0.04 0.52 -20.26
CA PRO A 178 1.29 -0.15 -19.91
C PRO A 178 2.40 0.77 -19.38
N MET A 179 2.49 2.01 -19.86
CA MET A 179 3.48 2.97 -19.37
C MET A 179 3.15 3.41 -17.93
N ALA A 180 1.89 3.73 -17.66
CA ALA A 180 1.41 4.01 -16.31
C ALA A 180 1.63 2.81 -15.37
N ALA A 181 1.44 1.59 -15.87
CA ALA A 181 1.69 0.36 -15.11
C ALA A 181 3.16 0.22 -14.73
N LEU A 182 4.08 0.51 -15.67
CA LEU A 182 5.51 0.48 -15.39
C LEU A 182 5.90 1.52 -14.33
N ILE A 183 5.45 2.77 -14.48
CA ILE A 183 5.75 3.86 -13.54
C ILE A 183 5.19 3.55 -12.15
N LEU A 184 3.91 3.17 -12.07
CA LEU A 184 3.25 2.83 -10.80
C LEU A 184 3.90 1.61 -10.16
N GLY A 185 4.16 0.55 -10.93
CA GLY A 185 4.77 -0.68 -10.44
C GLY A 185 6.16 -0.45 -9.86
N VAL A 186 7.04 0.25 -10.58
CA VAL A 186 8.39 0.55 -10.11
C VAL A 186 8.34 1.49 -8.91
N SER A 187 7.54 2.55 -8.95
CA SER A 187 7.42 3.51 -7.84
C SER A 187 6.87 2.84 -6.58
N ALA A 188 5.80 2.04 -6.71
CA ALA A 188 5.20 1.29 -5.61
C ALA A 188 6.16 0.22 -5.08
N PHE A 189 6.98 -0.40 -5.92
CA PHE A 189 8.00 -1.35 -5.47
C PHE A 189 9.12 -0.65 -4.67
N LEU A 190 9.61 0.50 -5.13
CA LEU A 190 10.63 1.28 -4.42
C LEU A 190 10.12 1.79 -3.07
N PHE A 191 8.92 2.37 -3.04
CA PHE A 191 8.24 2.71 -1.80
C PHE A 191 8.05 1.46 -0.93
N GLY A 192 7.61 0.38 -1.56
CA GLY A 192 7.55 -1.00 -1.10
C GLY A 192 8.70 -1.36 -0.17
N LEU A 193 9.90 -1.32 -0.76
CA LEU A 193 11.18 -1.65 -0.14
C LEU A 193 11.46 -0.74 1.05
N ALA A 194 11.29 0.58 0.91
CA ALA A 194 11.55 1.53 1.99
C ALA A 194 10.67 1.25 3.22
N ALA A 195 9.35 1.17 3.02
CA ALA A 195 8.40 0.91 4.09
C ALA A 195 8.57 -0.48 4.72
N ALA A 196 8.83 -1.52 3.93
CA ALA A 196 9.12 -2.86 4.43
C ALA A 196 10.43 -2.92 5.24
N THR A 197 11.45 -2.20 4.78
CA THR A 197 12.75 -2.09 5.47
C THR A 197 12.59 -1.42 6.83
N ILE A 198 11.89 -0.28 6.91
CA ILE A 198 11.60 0.40 8.18
C ILE A 198 10.89 -0.54 9.15
N ALA A 199 9.86 -1.25 8.69
CA ALA A 199 9.10 -2.18 9.53
C ALA A 199 9.94 -3.36 10.02
N ALA A 200 10.77 -3.93 9.15
CA ALA A 200 11.64 -5.05 9.48
C ALA A 200 12.71 -4.68 10.53
N PHE A 201 13.30 -3.50 10.42
CA PHE A 201 14.37 -3.07 11.33
C PHE A 201 13.86 -2.49 12.65
N THR A 202 12.76 -1.75 12.63
CA THR A 202 12.20 -1.16 13.87
C THR A 202 11.29 -2.12 14.63
N GLY A 203 10.81 -3.18 13.97
CA GLY A 203 9.79 -4.07 14.51
C GLY A 203 8.42 -3.40 14.68
N ARG A 204 8.22 -2.20 14.13
CA ARG A 204 7.00 -1.39 14.25
C ARG A 204 6.59 -0.87 12.87
N ILE A 205 5.30 -0.69 12.66
CA ILE A 205 4.78 -0.22 11.36
C ILE A 205 4.49 1.28 11.33
N GLY A 206 4.66 2.00 12.44
CA GLY A 206 4.36 3.43 12.51
C GLY A 206 5.17 4.25 11.50
N GLY A 207 6.46 3.93 11.33
CA GLY A 207 7.30 4.65 10.38
C GLY A 207 6.88 4.41 8.93
N SER A 208 6.44 3.19 8.62
CA SER A 208 5.89 2.81 7.31
C SER A 208 4.57 3.54 7.02
N ILE A 209 3.67 3.63 8.01
CA ILE A 209 2.40 4.39 7.90
C ILE A 209 2.69 5.85 7.60
N VAL A 210 3.56 6.49 8.38
CA VAL A 210 3.91 7.90 8.17
C VAL A 210 4.56 8.10 6.80
N ALA A 211 5.50 7.23 6.41
CA ALA A 211 6.12 7.30 5.09
C ALA A 211 5.09 7.20 3.96
N HIS A 212 4.10 6.31 4.09
CA HIS A 212 3.06 6.12 3.08
C HIS A 212 2.13 7.34 3.01
N ILE A 213 1.68 7.87 4.15
CA ILE A 213 0.89 9.11 4.22
C ILE A 213 1.64 10.26 3.54
N VAL A 214 2.93 10.41 3.83
CA VAL A 214 3.76 11.48 3.25
C VAL A 214 3.99 11.27 1.76
N PHE A 215 4.23 10.03 1.33
CA PHE A 215 4.40 9.68 -0.09
C PHE A 215 3.15 10.05 -0.91
N ASN A 216 1.96 9.64 -0.44
CA ASN A 216 0.70 9.94 -1.10
C ASN A 216 0.31 11.42 -0.96
N GLY A 217 0.48 12.00 0.23
CA GLY A 217 0.18 13.40 0.50
C GLY A 217 1.03 14.35 -0.35
N ALA A 218 2.33 14.07 -0.53
CA ALA A 218 3.20 14.85 -1.39
C ALA A 218 2.75 14.80 -2.86
N LEU A 219 2.29 13.64 -3.35
CA LEU A 219 1.70 13.53 -4.68
C LEU A 219 0.45 14.42 -4.83
N VAL A 220 -0.49 14.33 -3.89
CA VAL A 220 -1.72 15.15 -3.91
C VAL A 220 -1.38 16.63 -3.86
N LEU A 221 -0.50 17.07 -2.96
CA LEU A 221 -0.09 18.47 -2.83
C LEU A 221 0.54 19.03 -4.10
N THR A 222 1.35 18.24 -4.82
CA THR A 222 1.93 18.66 -6.10
C THR A 222 0.92 18.71 -7.26
N SER A 223 -0.30 18.24 -7.03
CA SER A 223 -1.37 18.12 -8.04
C SER A 223 -2.56 19.05 -7.79
N LEU A 224 -2.50 19.85 -6.72
CA LEU A 224 -3.46 20.92 -6.38
C LEU A 224 -2.98 22.26 -6.95
#